data_AF-A0A2E4S3K1-F1
#
_entry.id   AF-A0A2E4S3K1-F1
#
_cell.length_a   1.000
_cell.length_b   1.000
_cell.length_c   1.000
_cell.angle_alpha   90.00
_cell.angle_beta   90.00
_cell.angle_gamma   90.00
#
_symmetry.space_group_name_H-M   'P 1'
#
loop_
_entity.id
_entity.type
_entity.pdbx_description
1 polymer ?
#
loop_
_entity_poly.entity_id
_entity_poly.type
_entity_poly.pdbx_seq_one_letter_code
_entity_poly.pdbx_strand_id
1 'polypeptide(L)'
;MTTPAYALAVDEHLPTDESAEAAGELRIVLSELFSGEVKSPSLTLRGANGAEKSLHVEPKLYEYLIRLLDHFEKGEGVTFVPHAKMLTTQQAADILNVSRPHLIKLLEQKTIPFELVGRHRRILARHLFEYQKVRDAERATALDELLKDDGELY
;
A
#
# COMPACT_ATOMS: atom_id res chain seq x y z
N MET A 1 -18.07 -3.55 -23.46
CA MET A 1 -16.86 -4.37 -23.23
C MET A 1 -16.04 -3.67 -22.17
N THR A 2 -15.91 -4.27 -21.00
CA THR A 2 -15.15 -3.70 -19.87
C THR A 2 -13.67 -3.93 -20.15
N THR A 3 -12.91 -2.85 -20.30
CA THR A 3 -11.46 -2.85 -20.46
C THR A 3 -10.81 -3.65 -19.33
N PRO A 4 -9.86 -4.57 -19.59
CA PRO A 4 -9.16 -5.24 -18.51
C PRO A 4 -8.37 -4.20 -17.72
N ALA A 5 -8.77 -3.99 -16.47
CA ALA A 5 -8.10 -3.10 -15.54
C ALA A 5 -6.84 -3.80 -15.04
N TYR A 6 -5.72 -3.60 -15.74
CA TYR A 6 -4.40 -4.04 -15.29
C TYR A 6 -4.23 -3.64 -13.82
N ALA A 7 -4.06 -4.63 -12.94
CA ALA A 7 -3.23 -4.39 -11.77
C ALA A 7 -1.83 -4.29 -12.35
N LEU A 8 -1.11 -3.22 -12.04
CA LEU A 8 0.34 -3.30 -12.13
C LEU A 8 0.73 -4.17 -10.93
N ALA A 9 0.63 -5.49 -11.09
CA ALA A 9 1.45 -6.38 -10.31
C ALA A 9 2.88 -5.98 -10.65
N VAL A 10 3.66 -5.53 -9.68
CA VAL A 10 5.10 -5.27 -9.87
C VAL A 10 5.80 -6.62 -9.83
N ASP A 11 5.37 -7.53 -10.71
CA ASP A 11 5.56 -8.97 -10.68
C ASP A 11 4.51 -9.75 -9.86
N GLU A 12 4.08 -10.90 -10.40
CA GLU A 12 3.21 -11.89 -9.73
C GLU A 12 4.05 -12.88 -8.90
N HIS A 13 5.37 -12.74 -8.95
CA HIS A 13 6.36 -13.55 -8.25
C HIS A 13 6.80 -12.87 -6.95
N LEU A 14 6.93 -13.67 -5.89
CA LEU A 14 7.56 -13.24 -4.64
C LEU A 14 9.02 -12.86 -4.92
N PRO A 15 9.60 -11.89 -4.19
CA PRO A 15 11.02 -11.55 -4.29
C PRO A 15 11.88 -12.81 -4.17
N THR A 16 12.88 -12.95 -5.06
CA THR A 16 13.92 -13.99 -4.90
C THR A 16 14.83 -13.65 -3.72
N ASP A 17 15.55 -14.63 -3.19
CA ASP A 17 16.55 -14.39 -2.13
C ASP A 17 17.55 -13.29 -2.53
N GLU A 18 18.01 -13.32 -3.79
CA GLU A 18 18.89 -12.28 -4.36
C GLU A 18 18.23 -10.89 -4.39
N SER A 19 16.95 -10.81 -4.76
CA SER A 19 16.22 -9.53 -4.79
C SER A 19 15.93 -9.00 -3.38
N ALA A 20 15.70 -9.89 -2.42
CA ALA A 20 15.47 -9.54 -1.02
C ALA A 20 16.76 -8.98 -0.37
N GLU A 21 17.91 -9.62 -0.62
CA GLU A 21 19.22 -9.15 -0.15
C GLU A 21 19.55 -7.78 -0.75
N ALA A 22 19.42 -7.62 -2.07
CA ALA A 22 19.64 -6.34 -2.74
C ALA A 22 18.69 -5.23 -2.26
N ALA A 23 17.43 -5.58 -1.94
CA ALA A 23 16.47 -4.62 -1.38
C ALA A 23 16.90 -4.14 0.01
N GLY A 24 17.41 -5.04 0.86
CA GLY A 24 17.94 -4.71 2.17
C GLY A 24 19.14 -3.77 2.09
N GLU A 25 20.12 -4.09 1.25
CA GLU A 25 21.30 -3.22 1.01
C GLU A 25 20.87 -1.82 0.53
N LEU A 26 19.98 -1.75 -0.46
CA LEU A 26 19.50 -0.48 -0.99
C LEU A 26 18.73 0.32 0.07
N ARG A 27 17.92 -0.34 0.91
CA ARG A 27 17.15 0.30 1.98
C ARG A 27 18.07 0.96 3.01
N ILE A 28 19.16 0.28 3.40
CA ILE A 28 20.15 0.80 4.35
C ILE A 28 20.82 2.05 3.76
N VAL A 29 21.37 1.95 2.55
CA VAL A 29 22.06 3.07 1.88
C VAL A 29 21.13 4.27 1.72
N LEU A 30 19.89 4.05 1.29
CA LEU A 30 18.92 5.14 1.17
C LEU A 30 18.54 5.73 2.52
N SER A 31 18.41 4.92 3.57
CA SER A 31 18.11 5.42 4.93
C SER A 31 19.22 6.32 5.47
N GLU A 32 20.47 5.95 5.27
CA GLU A 32 21.62 6.77 5.66
C GLU A 32 21.68 8.09 4.89
N LEU A 33 21.51 8.05 3.56
CA LEU A 33 21.59 9.25 2.71
C LEU A 33 20.45 10.25 2.95
N PHE A 34 19.29 9.79 3.44
CA PHE A 34 18.07 10.60 3.59
C PHE A 34 17.72 10.93 5.05
N SER A 35 18.49 10.44 6.04
CA SER A 35 18.26 10.68 7.48
C SER A 35 18.85 12.00 8.01
N GLY A 36 19.66 12.71 7.22
CA GLY A 36 20.27 13.98 7.61
C GLY A 36 19.32 15.19 7.53
N GLU A 37 19.70 16.31 8.16
CA GLU A 37 18.97 17.61 8.15
C GLU A 37 18.82 18.26 6.74
N VAL A 38 19.26 17.58 5.69
CA VAL A 38 19.18 18.04 4.31
C VAL A 38 17.72 18.00 3.88
N LYS A 39 17.12 19.19 3.71
CA LYS A 39 15.71 19.35 3.31
C LYS A 39 15.37 18.76 1.93
N SER A 40 16.36 18.34 1.13
CA SER A 40 16.17 17.82 -0.24
C SER A 40 17.35 16.95 -0.69
N PRO A 41 17.50 15.72 -0.17
CA PRO A 41 18.53 14.78 -0.62
C PRO A 41 18.45 14.54 -2.13
N SER A 42 19.63 14.38 -2.76
CA SER A 42 19.76 14.11 -4.18
C SER A 42 20.35 12.73 -4.41
N LEU A 43 19.76 11.96 -5.33
CA LEU A 43 20.28 10.68 -5.77
C LEU A 43 21.06 10.89 -7.07
N THR A 44 22.30 10.38 -7.16
CA THR A 44 23.04 10.35 -8.42
C THR A 44 23.04 8.93 -8.98
N LEU A 45 22.47 8.76 -10.16
CA LEU A 45 22.38 7.50 -10.86
C LEU A 45 23.44 7.45 -11.98
N ARG A 46 24.20 6.36 -12.02
CA ARG A 46 25.13 6.06 -13.10
C ARG A 46 24.50 5.04 -14.05
N GLY A 47 24.32 5.41 -15.31
CA GLY A 47 23.85 4.52 -16.35
C GLY A 47 24.94 3.56 -16.84
N ALA A 48 24.55 2.47 -17.48
CA ALA A 48 25.48 1.50 -18.08
C ALA A 48 26.41 2.10 -19.15
N ASN A 49 26.02 3.23 -19.75
CA ASN A 49 26.83 4.02 -20.67
C ASN A 49 27.84 4.94 -19.98
N GLY A 50 27.95 4.89 -18.65
CA GLY A 50 28.81 5.75 -17.84
C GLY A 50 28.26 7.16 -17.60
N ALA A 51 27.09 7.50 -18.14
CA ALA A 51 26.47 8.80 -17.89
C ALA A 51 25.97 8.88 -16.45
N GLU A 52 26.22 10.01 -15.79
CA GLU A 52 25.71 10.30 -14.46
C GLU A 52 24.61 11.35 -14.52
N LYS A 53 23.53 11.13 -13.77
CA LYS A 53 22.46 12.10 -13.59
C LYS A 53 22.07 12.17 -12.13
N SER A 54 21.99 13.39 -11.61
CA SER A 54 21.48 13.66 -10.27
C SER A 54 20.01 14.09 -10.35
N LEU A 55 19.22 13.59 -9.40
CA LEU A 55 17.81 13.97 -9.23
C LEU A 55 17.50 14.25 -7.77
N HIS A 56 16.60 15.20 -7.53
CA HIS A 56 15.98 15.35 -6.22
C HIS A 56 14.85 14.34 -6.09
N VAL A 57 14.75 13.73 -4.91
CA VAL A 57 13.68 12.80 -4.60
C VAL A 57 12.72 13.48 -3.64
N GLU A 58 11.45 13.57 -4.02
CA GLU A 58 10.41 14.10 -3.14
C GLU A 58 10.33 13.25 -1.85
N PRO A 59 10.23 13.84 -0.65
CA PRO A 59 10.16 13.09 0.61
C PRO A 59 9.11 11.97 0.60
N LYS A 60 7.95 12.21 -0.03
CA LYS A 60 6.89 11.20 -0.09
C LYS A 60 7.26 9.99 -0.95
N LEU A 61 7.95 10.22 -2.07
CA LEU A 61 8.42 9.14 -2.94
C LEU A 61 9.47 8.28 -2.24
N TYR A 62 10.35 8.93 -1.46
CA TYR A 62 11.32 8.23 -0.61
C TYR A 62 10.63 7.35 0.44
N GLU A 63 9.62 7.87 1.16
CA GLU A 63 8.85 7.07 2.13
C GLU A 63 8.23 5.83 1.49
N TYR A 64 7.66 5.98 0.28
CA TYR A 64 7.10 4.84 -0.45
C TYR A 64 8.17 3.83 -0.87
N LEU A 65 9.34 4.30 -1.32
CA LEU A 65 10.45 3.43 -1.71
C LEU A 65 10.97 2.62 -0.52
N ILE A 66 11.19 3.24 0.64
CA ILE A 66 11.65 2.53 1.84
C ILE A 66 10.65 1.46 2.27
N ARG A 67 9.34 1.77 2.24
CA ARG A 67 8.30 0.78 2.56
C ARG A 67 8.26 -0.36 1.56
N LEU A 68 8.42 -0.07 0.27
CA LEU A 68 8.50 -1.10 -0.78
C LEU A 68 9.68 -2.03 -0.54
N LEU A 69 10.86 -1.48 -0.26
CA LEU A 69 12.08 -2.26 -0.03
C LEU A 69 11.97 -3.12 1.24
N ASP A 70 11.32 -2.62 2.29
CA ASP A 70 11.05 -3.39 3.51
C ASP A 70 10.17 -4.63 3.25
N HIS A 71 9.16 -4.53 2.38
CA HIS A 71 8.39 -5.70 1.95
C HIS A 71 9.24 -6.67 1.12
N PHE A 72 10.09 -6.16 0.22
CA PHE A 72 10.95 -6.99 -0.62
C PHE A 72 11.99 -7.76 0.21
N GLU A 73 12.60 -7.11 1.21
CA GLU A 73 13.53 -7.72 2.16
C GLU A 73 12.88 -8.86 2.95
N LYS A 74 11.57 -8.77 3.24
CA LYS A 74 10.80 -9.82 3.92
C LYS A 74 10.32 -10.94 2.98
N GLY A 75 10.61 -10.86 1.68
CA GLY A 75 10.08 -11.80 0.68
C GLY A 75 8.57 -11.65 0.46
N GLU A 76 8.00 -10.49 0.78
CA GLU A 76 6.57 -10.22 0.64
C GLU A 76 6.26 -9.63 -0.75
N GLY A 77 5.24 -10.19 -1.41
CA GLY A 77 4.73 -9.64 -2.67
C GLY A 77 3.99 -8.32 -2.46
N VAL A 78 4.18 -7.35 -3.36
CA VAL A 78 3.55 -6.03 -3.28
C VAL A 78 2.66 -5.78 -4.48
N THR A 79 1.42 -5.32 -4.23
CA THR A 79 0.46 -4.97 -5.29
C THR A 79 0.12 -3.48 -5.26
N PHE A 80 0.29 -2.80 -6.40
CA PHE A 80 -0.15 -1.43 -6.57
C PHE A 80 -1.58 -1.39 -7.13
N VAL A 81 -2.47 -0.71 -6.40
CA VAL A 81 -3.86 -0.51 -6.80
C VAL A 81 -4.10 0.99 -7.05
N PRO A 82 -4.24 1.43 -8.31
CA PRO A 82 -4.57 2.82 -8.60
C PRO A 82 -5.89 3.24 -7.97
N HIS A 83 -5.96 4.44 -7.39
CA HIS A 83 -7.17 4.97 -6.73
C HIS A 83 -8.41 5.00 -7.63
N ALA A 84 -8.23 5.22 -8.93
CA ALA A 84 -9.31 5.26 -9.93
C ALA A 84 -9.73 3.85 -10.44
N LYS A 85 -9.13 2.78 -9.94
CA LYS A 85 -9.43 1.42 -10.38
C LYS A 85 -10.77 0.96 -9.83
N MET A 86 -11.59 0.35 -10.69
CA MET A 86 -12.78 -0.38 -10.29
C MET A 86 -12.44 -1.81 -9.84
N LEU A 87 -12.79 -2.14 -8.60
CA LEU A 87 -12.54 -3.43 -7.96
C LEU A 87 -13.78 -4.33 -8.04
N THR A 88 -13.58 -5.63 -8.18
CA THR A 88 -14.65 -6.61 -7.90
C THR A 88 -14.96 -6.63 -6.41
N THR A 89 -16.13 -7.18 -6.05
CA THR A 89 -16.44 -7.49 -4.64
C THR A 89 -15.48 -8.50 -4.03
N GLN A 90 -14.83 -9.35 -4.82
CA GLN A 90 -13.82 -10.27 -4.29
C GLN A 90 -12.54 -9.52 -3.95
N GLN A 91 -11.98 -8.77 -4.90
CA GLN A 91 -10.76 -7.97 -4.71
C GLN A 91 -10.91 -6.99 -3.53
N ALA A 92 -12.06 -6.33 -3.41
CA ALA A 92 -12.33 -5.43 -2.31
C ALA A 92 -12.42 -6.15 -0.95
N ALA A 93 -12.95 -7.37 -0.92
CA ALA A 93 -13.04 -8.17 0.29
C ALA A 93 -11.65 -8.67 0.72
N ASP A 94 -10.84 -9.10 -0.24
CA ASP A 94 -9.46 -9.54 -0.02
C ASP A 94 -8.61 -8.38 0.55
N ILE A 95 -8.69 -7.19 -0.05
CA ILE A 95 -7.97 -5.97 0.43
C ILE A 95 -8.38 -5.60 1.85
N LEU A 96 -9.67 -5.67 2.19
CA LEU A 96 -10.15 -5.35 3.53
C LEU A 96 -9.92 -6.47 4.55
N ASN A 97 -9.42 -7.63 4.12
CA ASN A 97 -9.28 -8.85 4.89
C ASN A 97 -10.60 -9.25 5.58
N VAL A 98 -11.69 -9.32 4.80
CA VAL A 98 -13.03 -9.70 5.27
C VAL A 98 -13.66 -10.71 4.33
N SER A 99 -14.70 -11.40 4.80
CA SER A 99 -15.47 -12.28 3.91
C SER A 99 -16.26 -11.46 2.88
N ARG A 100 -16.36 -11.99 1.65
CA ARG A 100 -17.17 -11.37 0.60
C ARG A 100 -18.64 -11.12 1.01
N PRO A 101 -19.33 -12.04 1.72
CA PRO A 101 -20.66 -11.75 2.25
C PRO A 101 -20.70 -10.56 3.21
N HIS A 102 -19.68 -10.37 4.06
CA HIS A 102 -19.60 -9.21 4.93
C HIS A 102 -19.43 -7.92 4.13
N LEU A 103 -18.54 -7.90 3.13
CA LEU A 103 -18.41 -6.74 2.24
C LEU A 103 -19.76 -6.41 1.56
N ILE A 104 -20.47 -7.41 1.04
CA ILE A 104 -21.76 -7.17 0.37
C ILE A 104 -22.76 -6.49 1.32
N LYS A 105 -22.80 -6.86 2.60
CA LYS A 105 -23.65 -6.19 3.60
C LYS A 105 -23.28 -4.70 3.75
N LEU A 106 -21.99 -4.38 3.81
CA LEU A 106 -21.52 -2.97 3.87
C LEU A 106 -21.94 -2.17 2.62
N LEU A 107 -21.91 -2.80 1.44
CA LEU A 107 -22.36 -2.16 0.20
C LEU A 107 -23.87 -1.92 0.22
N GLU A 108 -24.66 -2.91 0.66
CA GLU A 108 -26.13 -2.80 0.74
C GLU A 108 -26.58 -1.77 1.78
N GLN A 109 -25.80 -1.60 2.85
CA GLN A 109 -25.95 -0.53 3.85
C GLN A 109 -25.48 0.84 3.36
N LYS A 110 -24.91 0.92 2.14
CA LYS A 110 -24.33 2.15 1.54
C LYS A 110 -23.16 2.73 2.33
N THR A 111 -22.53 1.94 3.20
CA THR A 111 -21.34 2.34 3.97
C THR A 111 -20.15 2.60 3.06
N ILE A 112 -20.05 1.85 1.95
CA ILE A 112 -19.04 2.06 0.90
C ILE A 112 -19.76 2.31 -0.43
N PRO A 113 -19.52 3.43 -1.11
CA PRO A 113 -20.08 3.68 -2.43
C PRO A 113 -19.67 2.60 -3.44
N PHE A 114 -20.64 2.12 -4.21
CA PHE A 114 -20.42 1.16 -5.30
C PHE A 114 -21.27 1.52 -6.51
N GLU A 115 -20.87 1.01 -7.68
CA GLU A 115 -21.60 1.15 -8.94
C GLU A 115 -21.98 -0.24 -9.47
N LEU A 116 -23.05 -0.30 -10.26
CA LEU A 116 -23.42 -1.50 -11.01
C LEU A 116 -22.83 -1.43 -12.42
N VAL A 117 -22.02 -2.42 -12.76
CA VAL A 117 -21.57 -2.66 -14.14
C VAL A 117 -22.25 -3.94 -14.63
N GLY A 118 -23.34 -3.76 -15.39
CA GLY A 118 -24.27 -4.82 -15.70
C GLY A 118 -24.94 -5.34 -14.42
N ARG A 119 -24.73 -6.62 -14.09
CA ARG A 119 -25.28 -7.25 -12.87
C ARG A 119 -24.29 -7.25 -11.69
N HIS A 120 -23.06 -6.79 -11.90
CA HIS A 120 -22.00 -6.89 -10.90
C HIS A 120 -21.75 -5.56 -10.20
N ARG A 121 -21.61 -5.61 -8.88
CA ARG A 121 -21.16 -4.47 -8.07
C ARG A 121 -19.66 -4.23 -8.27
N ARG A 122 -19.28 -2.98 -8.43
CA ARG A 122 -17.90 -2.49 -8.56
C ARG A 122 -17.64 -1.39 -7.54
N ILE A 123 -16.49 -1.44 -6.89
CA ILE A 123 -16.08 -0.47 -5.88
C ILE A 123 -14.89 0.30 -6.43
N LEU A 124 -14.96 1.62 -6.43
CA LEU A 124 -13.80 2.44 -6.79
C LEU A 124 -12.76 2.33 -5.67
N ALA A 125 -11.51 2.01 -6.00
CA ALA A 125 -10.47 1.72 -5.01
C ALA A 125 -10.30 2.84 -3.97
N ARG A 126 -10.41 4.11 -4.39
CA ARG A 126 -10.38 5.25 -3.45
C ARG A 126 -11.43 5.15 -2.34
N HIS A 127 -12.67 4.76 -2.66
CA HIS A 127 -13.74 4.65 -1.67
C HIS A 127 -13.50 3.48 -0.71
N LEU A 128 -12.90 2.39 -1.22
CA LEU A 128 -12.50 1.26 -0.38
C LEU A 128 -11.41 1.66 0.62
N PHE A 129 -10.37 2.36 0.17
CA PHE A 129 -9.26 2.80 1.00
C PHE A 129 -9.66 3.90 2.00
N GLU A 130 -10.58 4.79 1.62
CA GLU A 130 -11.19 5.76 2.54
C GLU A 130 -11.92 5.04 3.68
N TYR A 131 -12.76 4.06 3.36
CA TYR A 131 -13.44 3.24 4.36
C TYR A 131 -12.45 2.49 5.26
N GLN A 132 -11.43 1.85 4.67
CA GLN A 132 -10.39 1.13 5.41
C GLN A 132 -9.70 2.03 6.42
N LYS A 133 -9.30 3.23 5.99
CA LYS A 133 -8.62 4.21 6.85
C LYS A 133 -9.47 4.61 8.05
N VAL A 134 -10.76 4.89 7.85
CA VAL A 134 -11.69 5.25 8.94
C VAL A 134 -11.85 4.07 9.90
N ARG A 135 -12.15 2.88 9.37
CA ARG A 135 -12.33 1.64 10.14
C ARG A 135 -11.10 1.32 10.99
N ASP A 136 -9.91 1.43 10.43
CA ASP A 136 -8.68 1.07 11.13
C ASP A 136 -8.32 2.09 12.23
N ALA A 137 -8.65 3.38 12.03
CA ALA A 137 -8.52 4.41 13.07
C ALA A 137 -9.50 4.21 14.23
N GLU A 138 -10.76 3.85 13.96
CA GLU A 138 -11.74 3.51 14.99
C GLU A 138 -11.29 2.30 15.83
N ARG A 139 -10.74 1.27 15.17
CA ARG A 139 -10.19 0.09 15.87
C ARG A 139 -9.01 0.44 16.76
N ALA A 140 -8.08 1.26 16.27
CA ALA A 140 -6.94 1.69 17.07
C ALA A 140 -7.40 2.46 18.32
N THR A 141 -8.37 3.36 18.16
CA THR A 141 -8.94 4.13 19.28
C THR A 141 -9.59 3.23 20.33
N ALA A 142 -10.40 2.26 19.89
CA ALA A 142 -11.06 1.33 20.81
C ALA A 142 -10.05 0.42 21.55
N LEU A 143 -8.96 0.03 20.90
CA LEU A 143 -7.88 -0.72 21.56
C LEU A 143 -7.14 0.13 22.61
N ASP A 144 -6.86 1.40 22.31
CA ASP A 144 -6.25 2.32 23.27
C ASP A 144 -7.14 2.56 24.50
N GLU A 145 -8.45 2.59 24.32
CA GLU A 145 -9.42 2.69 25.44
C GLU A 145 -9.37 1.44 26.33
N LEU A 146 -9.39 0.23 25.73
CA LEU A 146 -9.29 -1.02 26.49
C LEU A 146 -7.97 -1.11 27.29
N LEU A 147 -6.85 -0.66 26.71
CA LEU A 147 -5.55 -0.67 27.38
C LEU A 147 -5.44 0.35 28.52
N LYS A 148 -6.14 1.49 28.43
CA LYS A 148 -6.21 2.48 29.51
C LYS A 148 -7.02 1.96 30.69
N ASP A 149 -8.17 1.34 30.42
CA ASP A 149 -9.02 0.77 31.47
C ASP A 149 -8.32 -0.37 32.24
N ASP A 150 -7.50 -1.19 31.56
CA ASP A 150 -6.72 -2.27 32.19
C ASP A 150 -5.52 -1.72 33.00
N GLY A 151 -5.01 -0.54 32.64
CA GLY A 151 -3.92 0.15 33.33
C GLY A 151 -4.32 0.90 34.60
N GLU A 152 -5.61 1.15 34.82
CA GLU A 152 -6.14 1.76 36.06
C GLU A 152 -6.44 0.72 37.17
N LEU A 153 -6.20 -0.57 36.92
CA LEU A 153 -6.40 -1.67 37.88
C LEU A 153 -5.15 -2.03 38.73
N TYR A 154 -4.10 -1.20 38.70
CA TYR A 154 -2.89 -1.33 39.54
C TYR A 154 -2.46 0.01 40.12
#